data_AF-A0A1V6HCJ0-F1
#
_entry.id   AF-A0A1V6HCJ0-F1
#
_cell.length_a   1.000
_cell.length_b   1.000
_cell.length_c   1.000
_cell.angle_alpha   90.00
_cell.angle_beta   90.00
_cell.angle_gamma   90.00
#
_symmetry.space_group_name_H-M   'P 1'
#
loop_
_entity.id
_entity.type
_entity.pdbx_description
1 polymer ?
#
loop_
_entity_poly.entity_id
_entity_poly.type
_entity_poly.pdbx_seq_one_letter_code
_entity_poly.pdbx_strand_id
1 'polypeptide(L)'
;MLMAEALIECANGVKEILQSSGLIEGETLESLDGVDTVVFWHSLAKNGGGNKDTYIVWNVFPNTPLVRADDSSKRWRSSALIEIYTRFSLTYLSIQQLLKRINQEAINSGWDVSLFEVPSYEPELKRTRYTLQVSKII
;
A
#
# COMPACT_ATOMS: atom_id res chain seq x y z
N MET A 1 18.77 -15.22 -1.80
CA MET A 1 17.80 -14.51 -0.95
C MET A 1 16.80 -15.51 -0.39
N LEU A 2 16.60 -15.49 0.93
CA LEU A 2 15.60 -16.28 1.65
C LEU A 2 14.21 -15.62 1.54
N MET A 3 13.14 -16.38 1.78
CA MET A 3 11.76 -15.86 1.77
C MET A 3 11.58 -14.70 2.75
N ALA A 4 12.15 -14.81 3.96
CA ALA A 4 12.08 -13.78 4.99
C ALA A 4 12.75 -12.47 4.55
N GLU A 5 13.90 -12.55 3.90
CA GLU A 5 14.61 -11.39 3.34
C GLU A 5 13.76 -10.71 2.25
N ALA A 6 13.16 -11.49 1.37
CA ALA A 6 12.28 -10.99 0.31
C ALA A 6 11.00 -10.33 0.85
N LEU A 7 10.47 -10.80 1.98
CA LEU A 7 9.32 -10.19 2.66
C LEU A 7 9.68 -8.85 3.30
N ILE A 8 10.84 -8.78 3.95
CA ILE A 8 11.36 -7.54 4.56
C ILE A 8 11.67 -6.50 3.47
N GLU A 9 12.32 -6.90 2.38
CA GLU A 9 12.58 -6.00 1.26
C GLU A 9 11.28 -5.50 0.62
N CYS A 10 10.26 -6.37 0.53
CA CYS A 10 8.95 -5.96 0.06
C CYS A 10 8.28 -4.95 1.00
N ALA A 11 8.35 -5.20 2.31
CA ALA A 11 7.80 -4.30 3.32
C ALA A 11 8.45 -2.91 3.26
N ASN A 12 9.79 -2.87 3.17
CA ASN A 12 10.54 -1.63 3.08
C ASN A 12 10.24 -0.87 1.78
N GLY A 13 10.20 -1.57 0.63
CA GLY A 13 9.89 -0.94 -0.65
C GLY A 13 8.50 -0.33 -0.70
N VAL A 14 7.48 -1.02 -0.17
CA VAL A 14 6.11 -0.48 -0.08
C VAL A 14 6.06 0.73 0.84
N LYS A 15 6.73 0.67 1.98
CA LYS A 15 6.86 1.80 2.91
C LYS A 15 7.50 3.02 2.23
N GLU A 16 8.58 2.84 1.49
CA GLU A 16 9.25 3.92 0.74
C GLU A 16 8.34 4.54 -0.32
N ILE A 17 7.60 3.72 -1.08
CA ILE A 17 6.62 4.21 -2.07
C ILE A 17 5.56 5.08 -1.40
N LEU A 18 4.99 4.61 -0.29
CA LEU A 18 3.95 5.33 0.43
C LEU A 18 4.48 6.66 0.97
N GLN A 19 5.65 6.67 1.62
CA GLN A 19 6.28 7.89 2.13
C GLN A 19 6.61 8.88 1.01
N SER A 20 7.19 8.41 -0.10
CA SER A 20 7.54 9.23 -1.25
C SER A 20 6.31 9.84 -1.95
N SER A 21 5.16 9.17 -1.85
CA SER A 21 3.88 9.71 -2.37
C SER A 21 3.28 10.84 -1.52
N GLY A 22 3.96 11.23 -0.43
CA GLY A 22 3.54 12.29 0.49
C GLY A 22 2.63 11.80 1.63
N LEU A 23 2.66 10.51 1.94
CA LEU A 23 1.96 9.93 3.08
C LEU A 23 2.83 10.00 4.33
N ILE A 24 2.19 10.28 5.45
CA ILE A 24 2.84 10.32 6.76
C ILE A 24 2.62 8.97 7.41
N GLU A 25 3.69 8.39 7.96
CA GLU A 25 3.61 7.14 8.70
C GLU A 25 2.73 7.27 9.93
N GLY A 26 2.04 6.18 10.23
CA GLY A 26 1.09 6.08 11.30
C GLY A 26 1.40 5.04 12.35
N GLU A 27 0.60 5.10 13.40
CA GLU A 27 0.57 4.12 14.47
C GLU A 27 -0.29 2.94 14.00
N THR A 28 0.18 1.73 14.29
CA THR A 28 -0.55 0.49 14.09
C THR A 28 -1.93 0.60 14.75
N LEU A 29 -3.00 0.33 14.00
CA LEU A 29 -4.35 0.30 14.55
C LEU A 29 -4.58 -1.07 15.18
N GLU A 30 -4.56 -1.15 16.51
CA GLU A 30 -4.94 -2.36 17.26
C GLU A 30 -6.40 -2.78 17.02
N SER A 31 -7.25 -1.87 16.51
CA SER A 31 -8.70 -2.08 16.34
C SER A 31 -9.12 -2.82 15.06
N LEU A 32 -8.18 -3.23 14.21
CA LEU A 32 -8.44 -4.12 13.07
C LEU A 32 -7.94 -5.51 13.47
N ASP A 33 -8.78 -6.27 14.17
CA ASP A 33 -8.44 -7.59 14.73
C ASP A 33 -7.74 -8.48 13.68
N GLY A 34 -6.54 -8.96 14.03
CA GLY A 34 -5.83 -10.01 13.28
C GLY A 34 -4.85 -9.54 12.21
N VAL A 35 -4.48 -8.27 12.16
CA VAL A 35 -3.55 -7.76 11.14
C VAL A 35 -2.46 -6.87 11.76
N ASP A 36 -1.21 -7.33 11.73
CA ASP A 36 -0.01 -6.54 12.05
C ASP A 36 0.26 -5.50 10.95
N THR A 37 -0.67 -4.56 10.78
CA THR A 37 -0.63 -3.58 9.68
C THR A 37 0.06 -2.30 10.08
N VAL A 38 1.09 -1.90 9.33
CA VAL A 38 1.62 -0.54 9.40
C VAL A 38 0.64 0.41 8.72
N VAL A 39 0.21 1.45 9.42
CA VAL A 39 -0.78 2.41 8.91
C VAL A 39 -0.09 3.65 8.35
N PHE A 40 -0.63 4.23 7.28
CA PHE A 40 -0.22 5.51 6.71
C PHE A 40 -1.42 6.45 6.61
N TRP A 41 -1.17 7.76 6.68
CA TRP A 41 -2.23 8.78 6.57
C TRP A 41 -1.85 9.93 5.66
N HIS A 42 -2.89 10.54 5.09
CA HIS A 42 -2.81 11.82 4.40
C HIS A 42 -3.74 12.81 5.10
N SER A 43 -3.18 13.90 5.65
CA SER A 43 -3.99 15.01 6.16
C SER A 43 -4.24 16.02 5.04
N LEU A 44 -5.51 16.36 4.80
CA LEU A 44 -5.86 17.52 3.96
C LEU A 44 -5.87 18.83 4.75
N ALA A 45 -5.86 18.78 6.08
CA ALA A 45 -5.82 19.96 6.92
C ALA A 45 -4.37 20.44 7.08
N LYS A 46 -4.08 21.65 6.57
CA LYS A 46 -2.76 22.29 6.61
C LYS A 46 -2.29 22.69 8.02
N ASN A 47 -3.19 22.81 9.00
CA ASN A 47 -2.88 23.29 10.35
C ASN A 47 -3.46 22.34 11.40
N GLY A 48 -2.62 22.00 12.38
CA GLY A 48 -2.76 20.89 13.32
C GLY A 48 -4.13 20.75 13.99
N GLY A 49 -4.62 19.51 14.00
CA GLY A 49 -5.84 19.09 14.68
C GLY A 49 -6.92 18.48 13.76
N GLY A 50 -6.75 18.57 12.44
CA GLY A 50 -7.78 18.15 11.48
C GLY A 50 -7.92 16.63 11.35
N ASN A 51 -9.17 16.16 11.39
CA ASN A 51 -9.57 14.78 11.12
C ASN A 51 -8.79 14.16 9.95
N LYS A 52 -8.23 12.95 10.14
CA LYS A 52 -7.63 12.17 9.05
C LYS A 52 -8.73 11.74 8.08
N ASP A 53 -8.77 12.32 6.89
CA ASP A 53 -9.79 12.01 5.88
C ASP A 53 -9.46 10.75 5.07
N THR A 54 -8.18 10.40 4.98
CA THR A 54 -7.66 9.18 4.35
C THR A 54 -6.75 8.42 5.29
N TYR A 55 -7.01 7.13 5.46
CA TYR A 55 -6.07 6.19 6.10
C TYR A 55 -5.82 5.03 5.16
N ILE A 56 -4.61 4.51 5.24
CA ILE A 56 -4.07 3.50 4.35
C ILE A 56 -3.49 2.41 5.21
N VAL A 57 -3.88 1.18 4.94
CA VAL A 57 -3.31 -0.02 5.55
C VAL A 57 -2.75 -0.88 4.44
N TRP A 58 -1.70 -1.64 4.72
CA TRP A 58 -1.11 -2.52 3.72
C TRP A 58 -0.51 -3.77 4.34
N ASN A 59 -0.58 -4.87 3.60
CA ASN A 59 -0.07 -6.17 4.02
C ASN A 59 0.80 -6.79 2.93
N VAL A 60 1.91 -7.40 3.34
CA VAL A 60 2.74 -8.23 2.46
C VAL A 60 2.19 -9.64 2.45
N PHE A 61 2.06 -10.23 1.27
CA PHE A 61 1.58 -11.60 1.11
C PHE A 61 2.76 -12.56 0.91
N PRO A 62 2.56 -13.88 1.14
CA PRO A 62 3.61 -14.87 0.91
C PRO A 62 4.19 -14.77 -0.50
N ASN A 63 5.51 -14.62 -0.60
CA ASN A 63 6.21 -14.48 -1.87
C ASN A 63 6.30 -15.83 -2.61
N THR A 64 6.21 -15.80 -3.94
CA THR A 64 6.40 -16.99 -4.78
C THR A 64 7.83 -17.03 -5.31
N PRO A 65 8.59 -18.13 -5.10
CA PRO A 65 9.93 -18.25 -5.67
C PRO A 65 9.84 -18.43 -7.18
N LEU A 66 10.61 -17.61 -7.90
CA LEU A 66 10.87 -17.75 -9.32
C LEU A 66 12.18 -18.51 -9.49
N VAL A 67 12.07 -19.73 -10.03
CA VAL A 67 13.23 -20.56 -10.39
C VAL A 67 13.50 -20.38 -11.87
N ARG A 68 14.70 -19.93 -12.22
CA ARG A 68 15.15 -19.89 -13.62
C ARG A 68 15.55 -21.29 -14.10
N ALA A 69 15.39 -21.55 -15.39
CA ALA A 69 15.67 -22.84 -15.99
C ALA A 69 17.15 -23.28 -15.88
N ASP A 70 18.07 -22.35 -15.59
CA ASP A 70 19.50 -22.56 -15.42
C ASP A 70 19.93 -22.77 -13.95
N ASP A 71 18.97 -22.87 -13.01
CA ASP A 71 19.15 -23.14 -11.57
C ASP A 71 20.09 -22.16 -10.83
N SER A 72 20.44 -21.04 -11.46
CA SER A 72 21.55 -20.18 -11.02
C SER A 72 21.14 -19.11 -10.01
N SER A 73 19.85 -18.85 -9.81
CA SER A 73 19.35 -17.88 -8.83
C SER A 73 17.85 -18.04 -8.52
N LYS A 74 17.50 -18.10 -7.23
CA LYS A 74 16.12 -17.92 -6.76
C LYS A 74 15.83 -16.43 -6.63
N ARG A 75 14.95 -15.91 -7.48
CA ARG A 75 14.31 -14.59 -7.28
C ARG A 75 12.95 -14.80 -6.65
N TRP A 76 12.39 -13.77 -6.04
CA TRP A 76 11.07 -13.82 -5.43
C TRP A 76 10.17 -12.82 -6.15
N ARG A 77 8.97 -13.25 -6.53
CA ARG A 77 7.91 -12.30 -6.83
C ARG A 77 7.26 -11.94 -5.50
N SER A 78 7.48 -10.70 -5.08
CA SER A 78 6.88 -10.18 -3.86
C SER A 78 5.74 -9.24 -4.18
N SER A 79 4.68 -9.32 -3.39
CA SER A 79 3.49 -8.49 -3.55
C SER A 79 2.93 -8.03 -2.21
N ALA A 80 2.40 -6.82 -2.20
CA ALA A 80 1.60 -6.30 -1.09
C ALA A 80 0.24 -5.80 -1.59
N LEU A 81 -0.78 -5.89 -0.74
CA LEU A 81 -2.04 -5.17 -0.96
C LEU A 81 -2.02 -3.91 -0.13
N ILE A 82 -2.37 -2.79 -0.76
CA ILE A 82 -2.59 -1.50 -0.12
C ILE A 82 -4.09 -1.23 -0.16
N GLU A 83 -4.72 -1.11 1.00
CA GLU A 83 -6.10 -0.71 1.15
C GLU A 83 -6.15 0.77 1.56
N ILE A 84 -6.79 1.59 0.73
CA ILE A 84 -6.96 3.01 0.96
C ILE A 84 -8.42 3.26 1.30
N TYR A 85 -8.66 3.88 2.45
CA TYR A 85 -9.99 4.19 2.90
C TYR A 85 -10.22 5.69 2.97
N THR A 86 -11.27 6.15 2.31
CA THR A 86 -11.62 7.57 2.20
C THR A 86 -13.00 7.83 2.77
N ARG A 87 -13.18 8.98 3.44
CA ARG A 87 -14.53 9.49 3.73
C ARG A 87 -15.19 9.99 2.44
N PHE A 88 -16.52 9.84 2.35
CA PHE A 88 -17.33 10.29 1.21
C PHE A 88 -17.17 11.78 0.86
N SER A 89 -16.70 12.60 1.80
CA SER A 89 -16.43 14.03 1.63
C SER A 89 -15.16 14.34 0.83
N LEU A 90 -14.30 13.35 0.58
CA LEU A 90 -13.17 13.51 -0.33
C LEU A 90 -13.68 13.53 -1.76
N THR A 91 -13.40 14.62 -2.49
CA THR A 91 -13.70 14.69 -3.91
C THR A 91 -12.95 13.58 -4.64
N TYR A 92 -13.64 12.87 -5.54
CA TYR A 92 -13.08 11.87 -6.45
C TYR A 92 -11.71 12.26 -7.05
N LEU A 93 -11.51 13.55 -7.30
CA LEU A 93 -10.25 14.12 -7.80
C LEU A 93 -9.07 13.95 -6.84
N SER A 94 -9.28 14.12 -5.52
CA SER A 94 -8.21 14.04 -4.51
C SER A 94 -7.64 12.63 -4.39
N ILE A 95 -8.51 11.62 -4.39
CA ILE A 95 -8.09 10.21 -4.35
C ILE A 95 -7.42 9.81 -5.67
N GLN A 96 -7.91 10.25 -6.82
CA GLN A 96 -7.24 10.01 -8.10
C GLN A 96 -5.82 10.58 -8.15
N GLN A 97 -5.61 11.79 -7.61
CA GLN A 97 -4.28 12.39 -7.53
C GLN A 97 -3.35 11.58 -6.61
N LEU A 98 -3.86 11.10 -5.47
CA LEU A 98 -3.09 10.24 -4.57
C LEU A 98 -2.71 8.92 -5.26
N LEU A 99 -3.67 8.24 -5.90
CA LEU A 99 -3.43 7.02 -6.66
C LEU A 99 -2.39 7.23 -7.77
N LYS A 100 -2.46 8.37 -8.47
CA LYS A 100 -1.48 8.73 -9.50
C LYS A 100 -0.08 8.94 -8.90
N ARG A 101 0.03 9.58 -7.73
CA ARG A 101 1.32 9.74 -7.03
C ARG A 101 1.90 8.39 -6.60
N ILE A 102 1.10 7.54 -5.95
CA ILE A 102 1.53 6.19 -5.55
C ILE A 102 2.04 5.40 -6.77
N ASN A 103 1.28 5.41 -7.87
CA ASN A 103 1.67 4.74 -9.10
C ASN A 103 2.97 5.30 -9.68
N GLN A 104 3.14 6.62 -9.68
CA GLN A 104 4.37 7.24 -10.18
C GLN A 104 5.59 6.86 -9.33
N GLU A 105 5.48 6.90 -8.00
CA GLU A 105 6.60 6.54 -7.13
C GLU A 105 6.95 5.05 -7.17
N ALA A 106 5.94 4.19 -7.35
CA ALA A 106 6.16 2.78 -7.60
C ALA A 106 6.95 2.57 -8.91
N ILE A 107 6.53 3.21 -10.01
CA ILE A 107 7.25 3.13 -11.30
C ILE A 107 8.69 3.63 -11.16
N ASN A 108 8.90 4.76 -10.48
CA ASN A 108 10.24 5.31 -10.22
C ASN A 108 11.13 4.33 -9.44
N SER A 109 10.53 3.53 -8.57
CA SER A 109 11.20 2.55 -7.72
C SER A 109 11.30 1.15 -8.37
N GLY A 110 10.85 1.00 -9.61
CA GLY A 110 10.82 -0.26 -10.36
C GLY A 110 9.81 -1.27 -9.83
N TRP A 111 8.69 -0.79 -9.28
CA TRP A 111 7.55 -1.58 -8.82
C TRP A 111 6.38 -1.45 -9.80
N ASP A 112 5.64 -2.54 -9.96
CA ASP A 112 4.39 -2.56 -10.71
C ASP A 112 3.20 -2.31 -9.76
N VAL A 113 2.23 -1.51 -10.19
CA VAL A 113 0.98 -1.27 -9.47
C VAL A 113 -0.21 -1.65 -10.33
N SER A 114 -1.17 -2.36 -9.74
CA SER A 114 -2.45 -2.64 -10.37
C SER A 114 -3.59 -2.38 -9.38
N LEU A 115 -4.76 -2.03 -9.91
CA LEU A 115 -5.98 -2.03 -9.13
C LEU A 115 -6.40 -3.50 -8.94
N PHE A 116 -6.41 -3.96 -7.70
CA PHE A 116 -6.73 -5.35 -7.39
C PHE A 116 -8.24 -5.60 -7.44
N GLU A 117 -9.03 -4.64 -6.97
CA GLU A 117 -10.48 -4.73 -6.89
C GLU A 117 -11.15 -3.42 -7.32
N VAL A 118 -12.38 -3.53 -7.82
CA VAL A 118 -13.23 -2.36 -8.05
C VAL A 118 -13.48 -1.67 -6.70
N PRO A 119 -13.41 -0.33 -6.61
CA PRO A 119 -13.64 0.37 -5.34
C PRO A 119 -14.99 0.00 -4.72
N SER A 120 -14.97 -0.39 -3.44
CA SER A 120 -16.16 -0.78 -2.68
C SER A 120 -16.51 0.28 -1.63
N TYR A 121 -17.79 0.44 -1.32
CA TYR A 121 -18.21 1.24 -0.16
C TYR A 121 -18.45 0.31 1.04
N GLU A 122 -17.80 0.60 2.16
CA GLU A 122 -17.90 -0.12 3.42
C GLU A 122 -18.85 0.65 4.37
N PRO A 123 -20.14 0.23 4.48
CA PRO A 123 -21.17 1.02 5.18
C PRO A 123 -20.92 1.15 6.68
N GLU A 124 -20.36 0.11 7.30
CA GLU A 124 -20.03 0.07 8.73
C GLU A 124 -18.99 1.14 9.09
N LEU A 125 -18.05 1.38 8.18
CA LEU A 125 -16.99 2.37 8.33
C LEU A 125 -17.36 3.73 7.72
N LYS A 126 -18.47 3.81 6.97
CA LYS A 126 -18.90 4.97 6.18
C LYS A 126 -17.80 5.49 5.25
N ARG A 127 -17.07 4.56 4.61
CA ARG A 127 -15.85 4.85 3.85
C ARG A 127 -15.80 4.06 2.55
N THR A 128 -15.15 4.62 1.54
CA THR A 128 -14.86 3.90 0.29
C THR A 128 -13.48 3.28 0.40
N ARG A 129 -13.36 2.00 0.05
CA ARG A 129 -12.12 1.22 0.01
C ARG A 129 -11.63 1.09 -1.42
N TYR A 130 -10.33 1.32 -1.60
CA TYR A 130 -9.59 1.06 -2.84
C TYR A 130 -8.48 0.07 -2.54
N THR A 131 -8.46 -1.05 -3.26
CA THR A 131 -7.45 -2.10 -3.07
C THR A 131 -6.46 -2.07 -4.23
N LEU A 132 -5.21 -1.74 -3.95
CA LEU A 132 -4.11 -1.78 -4.91
C LEU A 132 -3.22 -2.99 -4.63
N GLN A 133 -2.73 -3.63 -5.68
CA GLN A 133 -1.63 -4.57 -5.59
C GLN A 133 -0.35 -3.88 -6.07
N VAL A 134 0.69 -3.93 -5.25
CA VAL A 134 2.05 -3.52 -5.59
C VAL A 134 2.91 -4.75 -5.65
N SER A 135 3.70 -4.93 -6.72
CA SER A 135 4.54 -6.11 -6.89
C SER A 135 5.88 -5.79 -7.54
N LYS A 136 6.89 -6.60 -7.23
CA LYS A 136 8.23 -6.50 -7.82
C LYS A 136 8.90 -7.87 -7.82
N ILE A 137 9.79 -8.09 -8.79
CA ILE A 137 10.73 -9.21 -8.75
C ILE A 137 11.96 -8.76 -7.97
N ILE A 138 12.21 -9.43 -6.86
CA ILE A 138 13.30 -9.16 -5.93
C ILE A 138 14.31 -10.32 -6.02
#